data_AF-V5HHH5-F1
#
_entry.id   AF-V5HHH5-F1
#
_cell.length_a   1.000
_cell.length_b   1.000
_cell.length_c   1.000
_cell.angle_alpha   90.00
_cell.angle_beta   90.00
_cell.angle_gamma   90.00
#
_symmetry.space_group_name_H-M   'P 1'
#
loop_
_entity.id
_entity.type
_entity.pdbx_description
1 polymer ?
#
loop_
_entity_poly.entity_id
_entity_poly.type
_entity_poly.pdbx_seq_one_letter_code
_entity_poly.pdbx_strand_id
1 'polypeptide(L)'
;LHDEIEEFYRYMQPSPAEHEMRLGVIQRIKEVILSLWPQAEVEIFGSFRTGLYLPTSDIDVVVLGKWETLPMWTLEKALLTHGIAEPRSIKVLDKASVPIVKLTDARTTVKVDISFNMNNGVKSARLIKSFKEKFPALAKLVLVLKQFLLQRDLNEVFTGGISSYSLILMTVSFLQLHPRGGDGPNPNLGTLLLEFFDLYGKHFNYFLTAIRVKDGGAYLRKDELFRDTGDAFRPSILCIEDPLTPGNDIGRSSYGALTVKKAFEYAYMVLNQAVHSFHPAIVDTKQSILGRIIRVTDEVIQYRHWIQEKFPVDNGGVGGIPALLPLETHSNQQGSNSRLQGKRTPGSTNENDSSPASSNVSSAAHSFSSSPQHSSCSSVGSDTVSGTACLVHC
;
A
#
# COMPACT_ATOMS: atom_id res chain seq x y z
N LEU A 1 -8.15 24.74 -4.77
CA LEU A 1 -7.26 23.70 -4.19
C LEU A 1 -7.68 23.30 -2.78
N HIS A 2 -7.82 24.23 -1.82
CA HIS A 2 -8.32 23.87 -0.47
C HIS A 2 -9.65 23.10 -0.52
N ASP A 3 -10.65 23.66 -1.21
CA ASP A 3 -11.98 23.04 -1.30
C ASP A 3 -11.96 21.70 -2.02
N GLU A 4 -11.15 21.54 -3.07
CA GLU A 4 -10.99 20.25 -3.75
C GLU A 4 -10.34 19.19 -2.87
N ILE A 5 -9.44 19.57 -1.95
CA ILE A 5 -8.86 18.62 -0.98
C ILE A 5 -9.94 18.21 0.04
N GLU A 6 -10.76 19.15 0.50
CA GLU A 6 -11.91 18.85 1.37
C GLU A 6 -12.91 17.90 0.68
N GLU A 7 -13.25 18.18 -0.58
CA GLU A 7 -14.16 17.35 -1.37
C GLU A 7 -13.57 15.96 -1.65
N PHE A 8 -12.31 15.89 -2.06
CA PHE A 8 -11.59 14.63 -2.25
C PHE A 8 -11.55 13.82 -0.94
N TYR A 9 -11.25 14.45 0.19
CA TYR A 9 -11.25 13.79 1.49
C TYR A 9 -12.64 13.23 1.84
N ARG A 10 -13.70 14.03 1.64
CA ARG A 10 -15.07 13.59 1.90
C ARG A 10 -15.52 12.44 1.01
N TYR A 11 -15.06 12.43 -0.24
CA TYR A 11 -15.36 11.37 -1.19
C TYR A 11 -14.58 10.09 -0.91
N MET A 12 -13.30 10.21 -0.55
CA MET A 12 -12.38 9.07 -0.40
C MET A 12 -12.37 8.46 1.01
N GLN A 13 -12.93 9.15 2.01
CA GLN A 13 -13.12 8.53 3.30
C GLN A 13 -14.05 7.30 3.17
N PRO A 14 -13.83 6.27 4.01
CA PRO A 14 -14.64 5.07 3.97
C PRO A 14 -16.10 5.36 4.30
N SER A 15 -17.01 4.83 3.49
CA SER A 15 -18.45 4.83 3.79
C SER A 15 -18.78 3.77 4.84
N PRO A 16 -19.93 3.88 5.55
CA PRO A 16 -20.40 2.85 6.47
C PRO A 16 -20.49 1.46 5.84
N ALA A 17 -20.99 1.36 4.60
CA ALA A 17 -21.08 0.11 3.85
C ALA A 17 -19.71 -0.53 3.59
N GLU A 18 -18.71 0.27 3.21
CA GLU A 18 -17.34 -0.23 3.04
C GLU A 18 -16.73 -0.68 4.35
N HIS A 19 -17.00 0.04 5.44
CA HIS A 19 -16.51 -0.35 6.76
C HIS A 19 -17.10 -1.69 7.19
N GLU A 20 -18.42 -1.85 7.07
CA GLU A 20 -19.14 -3.07 7.45
C GLU A 20 -18.72 -4.27 6.60
N MET A 21 -18.61 -4.09 5.28
CA MET A 21 -18.08 -5.13 4.38
C MET A 21 -16.68 -5.60 4.83
N ARG A 22 -15.78 -4.67 5.16
CA ARG A 22 -14.43 -4.99 5.64
C ARG A 22 -14.45 -5.71 6.99
N LEU A 23 -15.34 -5.33 7.91
CA LEU A 23 -15.56 -6.06 9.17
C LEU A 23 -16.00 -7.51 8.90
N GLY A 24 -16.89 -7.73 7.93
CA GLY A 24 -17.30 -9.07 7.51
C GLY A 24 -16.15 -9.92 6.94
N VAL A 25 -15.22 -9.32 6.19
CA VAL A 25 -13.99 -10.00 5.73
C VAL A 25 -13.11 -10.40 6.92
N ILE A 26 -12.88 -9.46 7.85
CA ILE A 26 -12.09 -9.71 9.05
C ILE A 26 -12.68 -10.83 9.89
N GLN A 27 -14.00 -10.84 10.09
CA GLN A 27 -14.68 -11.83 10.91
C GLN A 27 -14.52 -13.24 10.33
N ARG A 28 -14.71 -13.42 9.02
CA ARG A 28 -14.50 -14.71 8.36
C ARG A 28 -13.05 -15.20 8.46
N ILE A 29 -12.07 -14.31 8.27
CA ILE A 29 -10.65 -14.65 8.42
C ILE A 29 -10.35 -15.04 9.86
N LYS A 30 -10.88 -14.30 10.84
CA LYS A 30 -10.70 -14.57 12.26
C LYS A 30 -11.28 -15.93 12.65
N GLU A 31 -12.44 -16.31 12.13
CA GLU A 31 -13.05 -17.62 12.37
C GLU A 31 -12.15 -18.77 11.88
N VAL A 32 -11.56 -18.64 10.70
CA VAL A 32 -10.59 -19.63 10.17
C VAL A 32 -9.34 -19.70 11.03
N ILE A 33 -8.80 -18.56 11.46
CA ILE A 33 -7.59 -18.53 12.29
C ILE A 33 -7.85 -19.18 13.65
N LEU A 34 -8.98 -18.86 14.29
CA LEU A 34 -9.33 -19.38 15.61
C LEU A 34 -9.75 -20.86 15.58
N SER A 35 -10.22 -21.38 14.44
CA SER A 35 -10.47 -22.82 14.29
C SER A 35 -9.17 -23.64 14.24
N LEU A 36 -8.09 -23.07 13.68
CA LEU A 36 -6.76 -23.67 13.68
C LEU A 36 -6.04 -23.48 15.02
N TRP A 37 -6.11 -22.26 15.57
CA TRP A 37 -5.37 -21.86 16.77
C TRP A 37 -6.28 -21.10 17.74
N PRO A 38 -7.04 -21.81 18.60
CA PRO A 38 -8.00 -21.19 19.52
C PRO A 38 -7.39 -20.22 20.55
N GLN A 39 -6.08 -20.37 20.82
CA GLN A 39 -5.33 -19.53 21.76
C GLN A 39 -4.65 -18.33 21.09
N ALA A 40 -4.75 -18.21 19.76
CA ALA A 40 -4.19 -17.07 19.05
C ALA A 40 -5.06 -15.83 19.25
N GLU A 41 -4.42 -14.67 19.26
CA GLU A 41 -5.10 -13.39 19.24
C GLU A 41 -5.00 -12.78 17.84
N VAL A 42 -6.14 -12.35 17.29
CA VAL A 42 -6.22 -11.76 15.95
C VAL A 42 -6.56 -10.28 16.09
N GLU A 43 -5.62 -9.43 15.71
CA GLU A 43 -5.79 -7.98 15.74
C GLU A 43 -5.68 -7.36 14.34
N ILE A 44 -6.38 -6.24 14.15
CA ILE A 44 -6.26 -5.43 12.94
C ILE A 44 -5.32 -4.26 13.25
N PHE A 45 -4.41 -3.93 12.33
CA PHE A 45 -3.52 -2.79 12.46
C PHE A 45 -3.59 -1.86 11.24
N GLY A 46 -2.60 -0.98 11.11
CA GLY A 46 -2.40 -0.17 9.91
C GLY A 46 -3.49 0.86 9.63
N SER A 47 -3.78 1.02 8.34
CA SER A 47 -4.64 2.08 7.82
C SER A 47 -6.09 1.96 8.31
N PHE A 48 -6.59 0.72 8.47
CA PHE A 48 -7.92 0.44 8.98
C PHE A 48 -8.11 0.90 10.43
N ARG A 49 -7.17 0.55 11.33
CA ARG A 49 -7.25 0.93 12.76
C ARG A 49 -7.09 2.45 12.98
N THR A 50 -6.40 3.15 12.09
CA THR A 50 -6.21 4.61 12.15
C THR A 50 -7.33 5.40 11.46
N GLY A 51 -8.17 4.74 10.64
CA GLY A 51 -9.18 5.40 9.81
C GLY A 51 -8.56 6.28 8.71
N LEU A 52 -7.36 5.92 8.23
CA LEU A 52 -6.63 6.62 7.16
C LEU A 52 -6.41 5.68 5.96
N TYR A 53 -7.44 4.93 5.59
CA TYR A 53 -7.40 4.00 4.46
C TYR A 53 -8.16 4.57 3.26
N LEU A 54 -7.63 4.30 2.07
CA LEU A 54 -8.31 4.58 0.81
C LEU A 54 -9.30 3.45 0.52
N PRO A 55 -10.28 3.65 -0.40
CA PRO A 55 -11.25 2.62 -0.77
C PRO A 55 -10.60 1.31 -1.23
N THR A 56 -9.42 1.41 -1.85
CA THR A 56 -8.62 0.32 -2.38
C THR A 56 -7.54 -0.19 -1.42
N SER A 57 -7.40 0.37 -0.22
CA SER A 57 -6.36 -0.03 0.73
C SER A 57 -6.58 -1.44 1.27
N ASP A 58 -5.47 -2.12 1.53
CA ASP A 58 -5.46 -3.47 2.09
C ASP A 58 -5.90 -3.46 3.57
N ILE A 59 -6.39 -4.59 4.07
CA ILE A 59 -6.60 -4.83 5.50
C ILE A 59 -5.36 -5.50 6.07
N ASP A 60 -4.75 -4.87 7.06
CA ASP A 60 -3.59 -5.41 7.76
C ASP A 60 -4.04 -6.19 9.01
N VAL A 61 -3.78 -7.51 9.04
CA VAL A 61 -4.12 -8.40 10.16
C VAL A 61 -2.85 -8.96 10.78
N VAL A 62 -2.78 -8.97 12.11
CA VAL A 62 -1.72 -9.64 12.86
C VAL A 62 -2.28 -10.79 13.68
N VAL A 63 -1.61 -11.92 13.60
CA VAL A 63 -1.91 -13.11 14.39
C VAL A 63 -0.83 -13.26 15.46
N LEU A 64 -1.21 -13.05 16.71
CA LEU A 64 -0.33 -13.16 17.87
C LEU A 64 -0.50 -14.54 18.48
N GLY A 65 0.63 -15.19 18.74
CA GLY A 65 0.64 -16.52 19.34
C GLY A 65 2.05 -17.01 19.64
N LYS A 66 2.11 -18.18 20.26
CA LYS A 66 3.37 -18.89 20.50
C LYS A 66 3.62 -19.82 19.33
N TRP A 67 4.53 -19.43 18.45
CA TRP A 67 4.89 -20.18 17.25
C TRP A 67 6.33 -20.67 17.37
N GLU A 68 6.55 -21.99 17.31
CA GLU A 68 7.91 -22.53 17.12
C GLU A 68 8.42 -22.25 15.70
N THR A 69 7.52 -22.41 14.72
CA THR A 69 7.70 -22.02 13.33
C THR A 69 6.45 -21.28 12.86
N LEU A 70 6.60 -20.25 12.03
CA LEU A 70 5.46 -19.44 11.56
C LEU A 70 4.57 -20.29 10.65
N PRO A 71 3.28 -20.51 11.00
CA PRO A 71 2.45 -21.48 10.29
C PRO A 71 1.76 -20.89 9.04
N MET A 72 2.51 -20.15 8.23
CA MET A 72 1.99 -19.38 7.09
C MET A 72 1.34 -20.27 6.02
N TRP A 73 1.98 -21.39 5.68
CA TRP A 73 1.47 -22.36 4.71
C TRP A 73 0.25 -23.13 5.21
N THR A 74 0.16 -23.35 6.53
CA THR A 74 -1.02 -23.93 7.16
C THR A 74 -2.21 -22.97 7.06
N LEU A 75 -1.97 -21.68 7.31
CA LEU A 75 -2.98 -20.64 7.16
C LEU A 75 -3.46 -20.53 5.71
N GLU A 76 -2.54 -20.51 4.73
CA GLU A 76 -2.89 -20.47 3.31
C GLU A 76 -3.84 -21.60 2.92
N LYS A 77 -3.51 -22.85 3.26
CA LYS A 77 -4.35 -24.01 2.96
C LYS A 77 -5.73 -23.92 3.59
N ALA A 78 -5.83 -23.43 4.83
CA ALA A 78 -7.10 -23.28 5.50
C ALA A 78 -7.97 -22.18 4.87
N LEU A 79 -7.37 -21.03 4.53
CA LEU A 79 -8.07 -19.94 3.83
C LEU A 79 -8.61 -20.38 2.48
N LEU A 80 -7.87 -21.21 1.73
CA LEU A 80 -8.34 -21.82 0.49
C LEU A 80 -9.47 -22.82 0.72
N THR A 81 -9.33 -23.70 1.72
CA THR A 81 -10.34 -24.72 2.06
C THR A 81 -11.67 -24.11 2.47
N HIS A 82 -11.64 -22.98 3.20
CA HIS A 82 -12.83 -22.23 3.60
C HIS A 82 -13.36 -21.26 2.53
N GLY A 83 -12.75 -21.22 1.34
CA GLY A 83 -13.17 -20.33 0.25
C GLY A 83 -13.05 -18.85 0.58
N ILE A 84 -12.09 -18.48 1.45
CA ILE A 84 -11.78 -17.08 1.74
C ILE A 84 -11.04 -16.44 0.56
N ALA A 85 -10.12 -17.18 -0.04
CA ALA A 85 -9.34 -16.75 -1.21
C ALA A 85 -9.36 -17.83 -2.29
N GLU A 86 -9.02 -17.43 -3.52
CA GLU A 86 -8.78 -18.36 -4.62
C GLU A 86 -7.30 -18.72 -4.70
N PRO A 87 -6.91 -19.88 -5.27
CA PRO A 87 -5.51 -20.31 -5.34
C PRO A 87 -4.55 -19.30 -5.99
N ARG A 88 -5.04 -18.49 -6.94
CA ARG A 88 -4.24 -17.45 -7.62
C ARG A 88 -4.18 -16.13 -6.86
N SER A 89 -5.07 -15.94 -5.89
CA SER A 89 -5.24 -14.67 -5.18
C SER A 89 -4.58 -14.65 -3.81
N ILE A 90 -3.96 -15.75 -3.37
CA ILE A 90 -3.18 -15.87 -2.13
C ILE A 90 -1.70 -16.17 -2.43
N LYS A 91 -0.81 -15.59 -1.62
CA LYS A 91 0.64 -15.79 -1.73
C LYS A 91 1.32 -15.66 -0.38
N VAL A 92 2.14 -16.66 -0.03
CA VAL A 92 3.05 -16.61 1.11
C VAL A 92 4.36 -15.92 0.71
N LEU A 93 4.73 -14.86 1.43
CA LEU A 93 5.99 -14.13 1.30
C LEU A 93 6.85 -14.36 2.56
N ASP A 94 7.49 -15.51 2.65
CA ASP A 94 8.25 -15.96 3.84
C ASP A 94 9.70 -15.47 3.91
N LYS A 95 10.26 -15.02 2.78
CA LYS A 95 11.66 -14.54 2.68
C LYS A 95 11.85 -13.03 2.92
N ALA A 96 10.76 -12.29 3.12
CA ALA A 96 10.83 -10.85 3.38
C ALA A 96 11.30 -10.57 4.82
N SER A 97 11.80 -9.35 5.08
CA SER A 97 12.18 -8.92 6.44
C SER A 97 11.02 -9.01 7.44
N VAL A 98 9.78 -8.85 6.95
CA VAL A 98 8.55 -9.17 7.68
C VAL A 98 7.78 -10.19 6.82
N PRO A 99 7.72 -11.47 7.23
CA PRO A 99 6.95 -12.48 6.54
C PRO A 99 5.44 -12.18 6.55
N ILE A 100 4.80 -12.24 5.39
CA ILE A 100 3.37 -11.90 5.22
C ILE A 100 2.66 -12.94 4.33
N VAL A 101 1.43 -13.30 4.67
CA VAL A 101 0.48 -13.99 3.78
C VAL A 101 -0.40 -12.92 3.16
N LYS A 102 -0.22 -12.66 1.85
CA LYS A 102 -1.05 -11.72 1.10
C LYS A 102 -2.19 -12.47 0.43
N LEU A 103 -3.42 -11.98 0.55
CA LEU A 103 -4.55 -12.54 -0.17
C LEU A 103 -5.51 -11.48 -0.71
N THR A 104 -6.35 -11.87 -1.65
CA THR A 104 -7.55 -11.11 -2.04
C THR A 104 -8.78 -11.95 -1.72
N ASP A 105 -9.69 -11.40 -0.92
CA ASP A 105 -10.92 -12.06 -0.52
C ASP A 105 -11.81 -12.35 -1.74
N ALA A 106 -12.22 -13.60 -1.88
CA ALA A 106 -12.95 -14.11 -3.04
C ALA A 106 -14.35 -13.50 -3.21
N ARG A 107 -14.96 -12.99 -2.12
CA ARG A 107 -16.32 -12.43 -2.16
C ARG A 107 -16.34 -10.93 -2.44
N THR A 108 -15.36 -10.21 -1.91
CA THR A 108 -15.37 -8.74 -1.86
C THR A 108 -14.25 -8.10 -2.64
N THR A 109 -13.30 -8.88 -3.15
CA THR A 109 -12.05 -8.42 -3.79
C THR A 109 -11.17 -7.54 -2.89
N VAL A 110 -11.43 -7.52 -1.57
CA VAL A 110 -10.61 -6.80 -0.61
C VAL A 110 -9.29 -7.52 -0.42
N LYS A 111 -8.19 -6.78 -0.56
CA LYS A 111 -6.85 -7.27 -0.27
C LYS A 111 -6.59 -7.32 1.23
N VAL A 112 -5.91 -8.37 1.68
CA VAL A 112 -5.58 -8.59 3.09
C VAL A 112 -4.14 -9.06 3.21
N ASP A 113 -3.38 -8.41 4.09
CA ASP A 113 -2.02 -8.78 4.46
C ASP A 113 -2.04 -9.34 5.89
N ILE A 114 -1.68 -10.62 6.06
CA ILE A 114 -1.64 -11.29 7.36
C ILE A 114 -0.19 -11.52 7.79
N SER A 115 0.18 -10.93 8.93
CA SER A 115 1.50 -11.08 9.55
C SER A 115 1.40 -11.81 10.89
N PHE A 116 2.54 -12.33 11.38
CA PHE A 116 2.61 -13.01 12.68
C PHE A 116 3.50 -12.25 13.64
N ASN A 117 3.08 -12.12 14.90
CA ASN A 117 3.85 -11.54 16.00
C ASN A 117 4.39 -10.11 15.74
N MET A 118 3.61 -9.28 15.04
CA MET A 118 3.89 -7.85 14.83
C MET A 118 3.21 -6.98 15.89
N ASN A 119 3.83 -6.89 17.07
CA ASN A 119 3.20 -6.34 18.29
C ASN A 119 3.08 -4.79 18.30
N ASN A 120 3.75 -4.09 17.37
CA ASN A 120 3.81 -2.63 17.39
C ASN A 120 2.58 -1.95 16.77
N GLY A 121 1.75 -2.68 16.02
CA GLY A 121 0.62 -2.11 15.27
C GLY A 121 -0.37 -1.32 16.14
N VAL A 122 -0.66 -1.79 17.35
CA VAL A 122 -1.56 -1.11 18.30
C VAL A 122 -1.01 0.22 18.77
N LYS A 123 0.27 0.23 19.16
CA LYS A 123 0.94 1.43 19.67
C LYS A 123 1.06 2.49 18.57
N SER A 124 1.45 2.07 17.35
CA SER A 124 1.48 2.96 16.19
C SER A 124 0.11 3.55 15.88
N ALA A 125 -0.96 2.74 15.92
CA ALA A 125 -2.31 3.25 15.68
C ALA A 125 -2.75 4.28 16.74
N ARG A 126 -2.44 4.07 18.03
CA ARG A 126 -2.72 5.05 19.09
C ARG A 126 -1.95 6.35 18.88
N LEU A 127 -0.66 6.25 18.52
CA LEU A 127 0.16 7.42 18.22
C LEU A 127 -0.37 8.20 17.01
N ILE A 128 -0.77 7.52 15.94
CA ILE A 128 -1.35 8.21 14.78
C ILE A 128 -2.68 8.87 15.14
N LYS A 129 -3.51 8.26 15.99
CA LYS A 129 -4.76 8.87 16.48
C LYS A 129 -4.49 10.17 17.26
N SER A 130 -3.50 10.19 18.16
CA SER A 130 -3.16 11.43 18.88
C SER A 130 -2.65 12.53 17.96
N PHE A 131 -1.88 12.18 16.91
CA PHE A 131 -1.49 13.16 15.90
C PHE A 131 -2.66 13.67 15.06
N LYS A 132 -3.66 12.83 14.73
CA LYS A 132 -4.87 13.26 14.04
C LYS A 132 -5.69 14.25 14.88
N GLU A 133 -5.78 14.01 16.18
CA GLU A 133 -6.46 14.91 17.12
C GLU A 133 -5.73 16.25 17.23
N LYS A 134 -4.39 16.21 17.30
CA LYS A 134 -3.56 17.42 17.36
C LYS A 134 -3.56 18.23 16.07
N PHE A 135 -3.61 17.56 14.91
CA PHE A 135 -3.47 18.20 13.60
C PHE A 135 -4.67 17.91 12.70
N PRO A 136 -5.68 18.81 12.65
CA PRO A 136 -6.89 18.62 11.85
C PRO A 136 -6.64 18.43 10.34
N ALA A 137 -5.53 18.98 9.83
CA ALA A 137 -5.12 18.84 8.42
C ALA A 137 -4.55 17.45 8.09
N LEU A 138 -4.06 16.69 9.09
CA LEU A 138 -3.26 15.50 8.86
C LEU A 138 -4.00 14.45 8.03
N ALA A 139 -5.24 14.14 8.39
CA ALA A 139 -6.01 13.12 7.67
C ALA A 139 -6.21 13.49 6.20
N LYS A 140 -6.52 14.76 5.93
CA LYS A 140 -6.83 15.26 4.58
C LYS A 140 -5.59 15.24 3.69
N LEU A 141 -4.45 15.72 4.22
CA LEU A 141 -3.17 15.67 3.52
C LEU A 141 -2.72 14.23 3.27
N VAL A 142 -2.80 13.36 4.28
CA VAL A 142 -2.39 11.96 4.15
C VAL A 142 -3.20 11.24 3.08
N LEU A 143 -4.52 11.44 2.99
CA LEU A 143 -5.32 10.79 1.95
C LEU A 143 -4.90 11.24 0.54
N VAL A 144 -4.66 12.53 0.32
CA VAL A 144 -4.15 13.05 -0.96
C VAL A 144 -2.77 12.45 -1.28
N LEU A 145 -1.85 12.48 -0.31
CA LEU A 145 -0.49 11.99 -0.50
C LEU A 145 -0.46 10.47 -0.73
N LYS A 146 -1.32 9.71 -0.03
CA LYS A 146 -1.48 8.27 -0.26
C LYS A 146 -1.94 7.99 -1.68
N GLN A 147 -3.00 8.67 -2.15
CA GLN A 147 -3.49 8.50 -3.52
C GLN A 147 -2.42 8.88 -4.54
N PHE A 148 -1.70 9.98 -4.27
CA PHE A 148 -0.60 10.45 -5.11
C PHE A 148 0.52 9.42 -5.29
N LEU A 149 0.94 8.74 -4.21
CA LEU A 149 1.96 7.70 -4.28
C LEU A 149 1.40 6.40 -4.87
N LEU A 150 0.17 6.03 -4.52
CA LEU A 150 -0.48 4.81 -4.97
C LEU A 150 -0.58 4.74 -6.50
N GLN A 151 -1.08 5.81 -7.14
CA GLN A 151 -1.25 5.83 -8.60
C GLN A 151 0.08 5.86 -9.40
N ARG A 152 1.23 5.91 -8.70
CA ARG A 152 2.58 5.92 -9.27
C ARG A 152 3.38 4.69 -8.85
N ASP A 153 2.77 3.75 -8.14
CA ASP A 153 3.41 2.56 -7.56
C ASP A 153 4.60 2.92 -6.62
N LEU A 154 4.50 4.07 -5.94
CA LEU A 154 5.53 4.59 -5.01
C LEU A 154 5.17 4.36 -3.53
N ASN A 155 4.10 3.62 -3.25
CA ASN A 155 3.61 3.33 -1.89
C ASN A 155 4.10 1.98 -1.32
N GLU A 156 4.81 1.17 -2.10
CA GLU A 156 5.29 -0.16 -1.70
C GLU A 156 6.77 -0.12 -1.33
N VAL A 157 7.11 -0.54 -0.12
CA VAL A 157 8.52 -0.58 0.33
C VAL A 157 9.35 -1.65 -0.37
N PHE A 158 8.70 -2.70 -0.90
CA PHE A 158 9.38 -3.77 -1.63
C PHE A 158 10.08 -3.23 -2.89
N THR A 159 9.48 -2.26 -3.57
CA THR A 159 10.03 -1.55 -4.74
C THR A 159 10.81 -0.28 -4.35
N GLY A 160 11.04 -0.06 -3.06
CA GLY A 160 11.78 1.09 -2.53
C GLY A 160 10.93 2.36 -2.34
N GLY A 161 9.61 2.25 -2.46
CA GLY A 161 8.65 3.33 -2.18
C GLY A 161 8.56 3.70 -0.69
N ILE A 162 7.63 4.60 -0.36
CA ILE A 162 7.40 5.09 1.00
C ILE A 162 6.22 4.33 1.63
N SER A 163 6.47 3.72 2.80
CA SER A 163 5.41 3.05 3.56
C SER A 163 4.34 4.04 4.04
N SER A 164 3.11 3.55 4.27
CA SER A 164 2.05 4.38 4.85
C SER A 164 2.46 5.02 6.19
N TYR A 165 3.21 4.31 7.03
CA TYR A 165 3.65 4.84 8.32
C TYR A 165 4.72 5.93 8.13
N SER A 166 5.72 5.69 7.29
CA SER A 166 6.74 6.68 6.92
C SER A 166 6.10 7.96 6.37
N LEU A 167 5.12 7.83 5.47
CA LEU A 167 4.40 8.96 4.89
C LEU A 167 3.69 9.79 5.97
N ILE A 168 2.96 9.13 6.89
CA ILE A 168 2.28 9.81 7.98
C ILE A 168 3.27 10.55 8.88
N LEU A 169 4.41 9.92 9.23
CA LEU A 169 5.44 10.56 10.05
C LEU A 169 6.08 11.76 9.34
N MET A 170 6.30 11.69 8.03
CA MET A 170 6.73 12.85 7.24
C MET A 170 5.68 13.97 7.28
N THR A 171 4.40 13.67 7.11
CA THR A 171 3.34 14.68 7.18
C THR A 171 3.22 15.28 8.58
N VAL A 172 3.36 14.47 9.64
CA VAL A 172 3.39 14.95 11.03
C VAL A 172 4.58 15.88 11.27
N SER A 173 5.79 15.48 10.85
CA SER A 173 6.99 16.31 10.97
C SER A 173 6.85 17.64 10.24
N PHE A 174 6.29 17.62 9.04
CA PHE A 174 5.97 18.84 8.30
C PHE A 174 5.02 19.75 9.09
N LEU A 175 3.92 19.23 9.62
CA LEU A 175 2.93 20.02 10.38
C LEU A 175 3.50 20.54 11.71
N GLN A 176 4.34 19.75 12.37
CA GLN A 176 5.04 20.12 13.60
C GLN A 176 5.98 21.31 13.41
N LEU A 177 6.74 21.31 12.31
CA LEU A 177 7.78 22.30 12.05
C LEU A 177 7.32 23.41 11.09
N HIS A 178 6.05 23.41 10.70
CA HIS A 178 5.49 24.40 9.80
C HIS A 178 5.47 25.80 10.47
N PRO A 179 6.01 26.86 9.86
CA PRO A 179 6.20 28.17 10.51
C PRO A 179 4.94 28.83 11.08
N ARG A 180 3.77 28.53 10.51
CA ARG A 180 2.47 29.07 10.99
C ARG A 180 1.76 28.16 12.00
N GLY A 181 2.43 27.09 12.44
CA GLY A 181 1.82 26.00 13.20
C GLY A 181 0.92 25.13 12.31
N GLY A 182 1.01 23.80 12.46
CA GLY A 182 0.13 22.85 11.78
C GLY A 182 -1.18 22.57 12.54
N ASP A 183 -1.30 23.06 13.77
CA ASP A 183 -2.40 22.83 14.72
C ASP A 183 -3.38 24.02 14.82
N GLY A 184 -3.25 25.02 13.94
CA GLY A 184 -4.21 26.11 13.84
C GLY A 184 -5.64 25.61 13.53
N PRO A 185 -6.69 26.35 13.91
CA PRO A 185 -8.08 25.87 13.85
C PRO A 185 -8.61 25.66 12.43
N ASN A 186 -8.12 26.42 11.45
CA ASN A 186 -8.52 26.32 10.04
C ASN A 186 -7.30 26.49 9.11
N PRO A 187 -6.44 25.46 9.00
CA PRO A 187 -5.27 25.55 8.16
C PRO A 187 -5.66 25.48 6.68
N ASN A 188 -5.05 26.31 5.83
CA ASN A 188 -5.26 26.24 4.39
C ASN A 188 -4.56 24.98 3.82
N LEU A 189 -5.34 23.91 3.62
CA LEU A 189 -4.88 22.65 3.04
C LEU A 189 -4.13 22.79 1.70
N GLY A 190 -4.53 23.74 0.84
CA GLY A 190 -3.87 23.95 -0.44
C GLY A 190 -2.45 24.49 -0.27
N THR A 191 -2.29 25.46 0.63
CA THR A 191 -0.97 25.98 1.01
C THR A 191 -0.12 24.89 1.67
N LEU A 192 -0.67 24.15 2.63
CA LEU A 192 0.04 23.07 3.31
C LEU A 192 0.48 21.96 2.34
N LEU A 193 -0.36 21.58 1.39
CA LEU A 193 -0.01 20.56 0.40
C LEU A 193 1.11 21.04 -0.53
N LEU A 194 1.03 22.29 -1.00
CA LEU A 194 2.07 22.91 -1.82
C LEU A 194 3.41 22.95 -1.07
N GLU A 195 3.41 23.44 0.17
CA GLU A 195 4.63 23.57 0.99
C GLU A 195 5.19 22.21 1.43
N PHE A 196 4.34 21.20 1.61
CA PHE A 196 4.80 19.81 1.81
C PHE A 196 5.59 19.31 0.59
N PHE A 197 5.04 19.49 -0.61
CA PHE A 197 5.73 19.08 -1.84
C PHE A 197 6.97 19.94 -2.13
N ASP A 198 6.97 21.21 -1.75
CA ASP A 198 8.14 22.08 -1.86
C ASP A 198 9.27 21.58 -0.94
N LEU A 199 8.95 21.34 0.32
CA LEU A 199 9.90 20.85 1.30
C LEU A 199 10.47 19.49 0.88
N TYR A 200 9.64 18.46 0.74
CA TYR A 200 10.13 17.11 0.47
C TYR A 200 10.49 16.85 -0.99
N GLY A 201 10.05 17.71 -1.91
CA GLY A 201 10.45 17.65 -3.33
C GLY A 201 11.77 18.37 -3.60
N LYS A 202 12.06 19.49 -2.92
CA LYS A 202 13.19 20.37 -3.27
C LYS A 202 14.17 20.62 -2.15
N HIS A 203 13.69 20.91 -0.94
CA HIS A 203 14.52 21.49 0.12
C HIS A 203 15.05 20.50 1.15
N PHE A 204 14.34 19.40 1.40
CA PHE A 204 14.73 18.41 2.40
C PHE A 204 16.01 17.67 1.98
N ASN A 205 17.04 17.72 2.81
CA ASN A 205 18.30 17.05 2.53
C ASN A 205 18.24 15.57 2.94
N TYR A 206 17.78 14.72 2.02
CA TYR A 206 17.72 13.27 2.19
C TYR A 206 19.07 12.63 2.50
N PHE A 207 20.22 13.26 2.26
CA PHE A 207 21.51 12.63 2.53
C PHE A 207 21.98 12.85 3.96
N LEU A 208 21.68 14.02 4.56
CA LEU A 208 22.22 14.42 5.86
C LEU A 208 21.17 14.45 6.97
N THR A 209 19.90 14.62 6.63
CA THR A 209 18.86 14.91 7.61
C THR A 209 18.03 13.68 7.96
N ALA A 210 17.77 13.50 9.26
CA ALA A 210 16.83 12.55 9.82
C ALA A 210 15.61 13.27 10.42
N ILE A 211 14.45 12.62 10.36
CA ILE A 211 13.19 13.13 10.88
C ILE A 211 12.93 12.57 12.28
N ARG A 212 12.69 13.45 13.25
CA ARG A 212 12.15 13.12 14.58
C ARG A 212 10.77 13.75 14.73
N VAL A 213 9.81 12.97 15.23
CA VAL A 213 8.45 13.46 15.54
C VAL A 213 8.14 13.56 17.04
N LYS A 214 9.09 13.14 17.89
CA LYS A 214 8.99 13.24 19.35
C LYS A 214 9.16 14.70 19.80
N ASP A 215 8.55 15.06 20.93
CA ASP A 215 8.73 16.34 21.62
C ASP A 215 8.49 17.59 20.76
N GLY A 216 7.49 17.52 19.88
CA GLY A 216 7.14 18.62 18.97
C GLY A 216 7.87 18.59 17.63
N GLY A 217 8.74 17.60 17.40
CA GLY A 217 9.40 17.36 16.11
C GLY A 217 10.73 18.09 15.96
N ALA A 218 11.65 17.50 15.19
CA ALA A 218 12.95 18.10 14.88
C ALA A 218 13.56 17.49 13.61
N TYR A 219 14.45 18.25 12.98
CA TYR A 219 15.39 17.73 11.98
C TYR A 219 16.76 17.59 12.62
N LEU A 220 17.32 16.38 12.53
CA LEU A 220 18.60 16.02 13.12
C LEU A 220 19.58 15.68 12.01
N ARG A 221 20.87 15.78 12.29
CA ARG A 221 21.84 15.14 11.40
C ARG A 221 21.84 13.63 11.64
N LYS A 222 22.00 12.85 10.58
CA LYS A 222 21.97 11.37 10.68
C LYS A 222 23.08 10.82 11.57
N ASP A 223 24.27 11.41 11.52
CA ASP A 223 25.39 11.04 12.39
C ASP A 223 25.11 11.26 13.87
N GLU A 224 24.29 12.26 14.22
CA GLU A 224 23.84 12.48 15.59
C GLU A 224 22.85 11.40 16.05
N LEU A 225 21.94 10.97 15.17
CA LEU A 225 20.94 9.95 15.50
C LEU A 225 21.55 8.57 15.72
N PHE A 226 22.67 8.27 15.06
CA PHE A 226 23.30 6.94 15.03
C PHE A 226 24.69 6.92 15.70
N ARG A 227 25.02 7.95 16.49
CA ARG A 227 26.32 8.08 17.17
C ARG A 227 26.66 6.85 18.02
N ASP A 228 25.65 6.29 18.68
CA ASP A 228 25.84 5.19 19.64
C ASP A 228 25.70 3.80 18.99
N THR A 229 25.39 3.72 17.69
CA THR A 229 25.18 2.44 16.97
C THR A 229 26.44 1.85 16.34
N GLY A 230 27.61 2.48 16.51
CA GLY A 230 28.91 2.01 16.02
C GLY A 230 29.11 2.14 14.50
N ASP A 231 30.33 1.84 14.04
CA ASP A 231 30.83 2.10 12.66
C ASP A 231 30.10 1.34 11.52
N ALA A 232 29.25 0.36 11.85
CA ALA A 232 28.57 -0.47 10.84
C ALA A 232 27.25 0.14 10.34
N PHE A 233 26.75 1.23 10.94
CA PHE A 233 25.45 1.78 10.59
C PHE A 233 25.52 2.73 9.38
N ARG A 234 25.07 2.26 8.21
CA ARG A 234 24.82 3.14 7.06
C ARG A 234 23.42 3.73 7.16
N PRO A 235 23.28 5.06 7.30
CA PRO A 235 21.96 5.67 7.35
C PRO A 235 21.25 5.51 6.00
N SER A 236 19.97 5.19 6.07
CA SER A 236 19.12 5.04 4.88
C SER A 236 18.92 6.38 4.16
N ILE A 237 18.44 6.35 2.91
CA ILE A 237 18.14 7.58 2.16
C ILE A 237 17.05 8.39 2.87
N LEU A 238 15.90 7.80 3.16
CA LEU A 238 14.88 8.43 4.01
C LEU A 238 15.08 7.96 5.43
N CYS A 239 15.58 8.81 6.32
CA CYS A 239 15.78 8.43 7.71
C CYS A 239 14.71 9.05 8.61
N ILE A 240 13.96 8.20 9.32
CA ILE A 240 12.90 8.62 10.24
C ILE A 240 13.08 7.82 11.53
N GLU A 241 13.34 8.52 12.62
CA GLU A 241 13.42 7.91 13.94
C GLU A 241 12.06 7.32 14.33
N ASP A 242 12.02 6.04 14.69
CA ASP A 242 10.82 5.42 15.23
C ASP A 242 10.49 6.01 16.61
N PRO A 243 9.32 6.67 16.78
CA PRO A 243 8.92 7.19 18.07
C PRO A 243 8.64 6.09 19.11
N LEU A 244 8.44 4.84 18.69
CA LEU A 244 8.08 3.72 19.56
C LEU A 244 9.25 2.76 19.83
N THR A 245 10.25 2.73 18.96
CA THR A 245 11.38 1.79 19.03
C THR A 245 12.70 2.54 18.89
N PRO A 246 13.38 2.88 20.01
CA PRO A 246 14.67 3.59 19.96
C PRO A 246 15.70 2.90 19.06
N GLY A 247 16.40 3.68 18.24
CA GLY A 247 17.41 3.18 17.28
C GLY A 247 16.85 2.55 16.00
N ASN A 248 15.53 2.36 15.90
CA ASN A 248 14.90 1.88 14.68
C ASN A 248 14.70 3.02 13.67
N ASP A 249 15.05 2.75 12.40
CA ASP A 249 14.88 3.68 11.29
C ASP A 249 13.72 3.20 10.41
N ILE A 250 12.61 3.93 10.46
CA ILE A 250 11.37 3.59 9.76
C ILE A 250 11.51 3.72 8.25
N GLY A 251 12.41 4.58 7.75
CA GLY A 251 12.59 4.76 6.31
C GLY A 251 13.66 3.86 5.69
N ARG A 252 14.23 2.91 6.46
CA ARG A 252 15.28 1.99 6.00
C ARG A 252 14.93 1.23 4.72
N SER A 253 13.68 0.80 4.59
CA SER A 253 13.20 0.06 3.41
C SER A 253 12.82 0.96 2.24
N SER A 254 12.79 2.29 2.41
CA SER A 254 12.51 3.26 1.34
C SER A 254 13.77 3.64 0.58
N TYR A 255 14.49 2.64 0.06
CA TYR A 255 15.76 2.82 -0.67
C TYR A 255 15.59 3.60 -1.98
N GLY A 256 14.37 3.64 -2.54
CA GLY A 256 13.98 4.43 -3.71
C GLY A 256 13.42 5.82 -3.38
N ALA A 257 13.59 6.33 -2.16
CA ALA A 257 13.00 7.61 -1.73
C ALA A 257 13.36 8.82 -2.61
N LEU A 258 14.49 8.81 -3.33
CA LEU A 258 14.83 9.88 -4.29
C LEU A 258 13.91 9.89 -5.52
N THR A 259 13.33 8.75 -5.92
CA THR A 259 12.29 8.71 -6.95
C THR A 259 11.03 9.40 -6.44
N VAL A 260 10.71 9.19 -5.16
CA VAL A 260 9.56 9.86 -4.51
C VAL A 260 9.80 11.36 -4.37
N LYS A 261 11.02 11.79 -4.02
CA LYS A 261 11.43 13.21 -4.06
C LYS A 261 11.13 13.84 -5.42
N LYS A 262 11.54 13.19 -6.53
CA LYS A 262 11.29 13.70 -7.89
C LYS A 262 9.79 13.80 -8.20
N ALA A 263 8.99 12.84 -7.75
CA ALA A 263 7.54 12.90 -7.90
C ALA A 263 6.93 14.07 -7.10
N PHE A 264 7.38 14.30 -5.87
CA PHE A 264 6.97 15.46 -5.07
C PHE A 264 7.36 16.79 -5.71
N GLU A 265 8.58 16.89 -6.26
CA GLU A 265 9.04 18.07 -6.99
C GLU A 265 8.15 18.37 -8.22
N TYR A 266 7.81 17.33 -8.99
CA TYR A 266 6.86 17.45 -10.10
C TYR A 266 5.48 17.94 -9.62
N ALA A 267 4.96 17.37 -8.53
CA ALA A 267 3.66 17.77 -7.97
C ALA A 267 3.65 19.24 -7.54
N TYR A 268 4.74 19.71 -6.89
CA TYR A 268 4.92 21.11 -6.56
C TYR A 268 4.87 21.98 -7.81
N MET A 269 5.64 21.66 -8.85
CA MET A 269 5.69 22.45 -10.08
C MET A 269 4.31 22.58 -10.73
N VAL A 270 3.59 21.47 -10.88
CA VAL A 270 2.27 21.40 -11.50
C VAL A 270 1.23 22.21 -10.71
N LEU A 271 1.17 22.00 -9.39
CA LEU A 271 0.22 22.72 -8.55
C LEU A 271 0.57 24.20 -8.43
N ASN A 272 1.84 24.54 -8.27
CA ASN A 272 2.28 25.92 -8.13
C ASN A 272 1.97 26.73 -9.39
N GLN A 273 2.19 26.15 -10.57
CA GLN A 273 1.79 26.75 -11.84
C GLN A 273 0.27 26.92 -11.91
N ALA A 274 -0.51 25.90 -11.55
CA ALA A 274 -1.97 25.96 -11.63
C ALA A 274 -2.57 27.02 -10.69
N VAL A 275 -1.97 27.26 -9.52
CA VAL A 275 -2.47 28.24 -8.53
C VAL A 275 -2.00 29.68 -8.82
N HIS A 276 -0.82 29.86 -9.42
CA HIS A 276 -0.23 31.19 -9.70
C HIS A 276 -0.32 31.63 -11.16
N SER A 277 -0.94 30.85 -12.04
CA SER A 277 -1.17 31.28 -13.43
C SER A 277 -2.24 32.37 -13.45
N PHE A 278 -1.81 33.63 -13.37
CA PHE A 278 -2.66 34.83 -13.45
C PHE A 278 -3.18 35.12 -14.87
N HIS A 279 -2.98 34.23 -15.84
CA HIS A 279 -3.38 34.48 -17.22
C HIS A 279 -4.74 33.81 -17.54
N PRO A 280 -5.84 34.57 -17.70
CA PRO A 280 -7.18 34.04 -17.90
C PRO A 280 -7.33 33.16 -19.15
N ALA A 281 -6.40 33.29 -20.11
CA ALA A 281 -6.38 32.49 -21.33
C ALA A 281 -5.83 31.06 -21.16
N ILE A 282 -5.16 30.76 -20.04
CA ILE A 282 -4.50 29.46 -19.77
C ILE A 282 -5.22 28.68 -18.66
N VAL A 283 -5.93 29.37 -17.77
CA VAL A 283 -6.67 28.73 -16.68
C VAL A 283 -7.99 28.18 -17.23
N ASP A 284 -7.95 26.92 -17.66
CA ASP A 284 -9.17 26.14 -17.90
C ASP A 284 -9.89 25.95 -16.56
N THR A 285 -10.92 26.76 -16.32
CA THR A 285 -11.77 26.70 -15.12
C THR A 285 -12.56 25.41 -15.02
N LYS A 286 -12.57 24.57 -16.08
CA LYS A 286 -13.17 23.24 -16.06
C LYS A 286 -12.22 22.15 -15.55
N GLN A 287 -10.94 22.44 -15.37
CA GLN A 287 -9.96 21.46 -14.91
C GLN A 287 -9.67 21.57 -13.41
N SER A 288 -9.90 20.47 -12.70
CA SER A 288 -9.57 20.36 -11.28
C SER A 288 -8.08 20.59 -11.02
N ILE A 289 -7.74 21.43 -10.04
CA ILE A 289 -6.35 21.75 -9.66
C ILE A 289 -5.70 20.49 -9.08
N LEU A 290 -6.35 19.87 -8.10
CA LEU A 290 -5.94 18.63 -7.47
C LEU A 290 -5.91 17.46 -8.47
N GLY A 291 -6.89 17.42 -9.39
CA GLY A 291 -6.99 16.43 -10.47
C GLY A 291 -5.78 16.36 -11.43
N ARG A 292 -4.90 17.38 -11.39
CA ARG A 292 -3.65 17.39 -12.17
C ARG A 292 -2.59 16.45 -11.60
N ILE A 293 -2.62 16.19 -10.29
CA ILE A 293 -1.63 15.34 -9.62
C ILE A 293 -2.19 14.02 -9.10
N ILE A 294 -3.51 13.94 -8.88
CA ILE A 294 -4.20 12.72 -8.45
C ILE A 294 -5.43 12.44 -9.31
N ARG A 295 -5.79 11.16 -9.45
CA ARG A 295 -7.01 10.71 -10.13
C ARG A 295 -7.69 9.61 -9.32
N VAL A 296 -9.01 9.60 -9.34
CA VAL A 296 -9.83 8.46 -8.93
C VAL A 296 -10.27 7.76 -10.21
N THR A 297 -10.03 6.46 -10.31
CA THR A 297 -10.32 5.71 -11.54
C THR A 297 -11.77 5.23 -11.55
N ASP A 298 -12.30 4.96 -12.74
CA ASP A 298 -13.67 4.45 -12.90
C ASP A 298 -13.87 3.12 -12.17
N GLU A 299 -12.84 2.28 -12.08
CA GLU A 299 -12.91 1.02 -11.33
C GLU A 299 -13.15 1.26 -9.84
N VAL A 300 -12.53 2.30 -9.25
CA VAL A 300 -12.76 2.67 -7.84
C VAL A 300 -14.19 3.16 -7.66
N ILE A 301 -14.69 3.98 -8.59
CA ILE A 301 -16.05 4.51 -8.54
C ILE A 301 -17.07 3.36 -8.64
N GLN A 302 -16.92 2.47 -9.62
CA GLN A 302 -17.77 1.31 -9.83
C GLN A 302 -17.73 0.36 -8.63
N TYR A 303 -16.55 0.10 -8.08
CA TYR A 303 -16.39 -0.75 -6.90
C TYR A 303 -17.14 -0.16 -5.68
N ARG A 304 -17.04 1.15 -5.45
CA ARG A 304 -17.77 1.82 -4.37
C ARG A 304 -19.29 1.71 -4.55
N HIS A 305 -19.80 1.90 -5.76
CA HIS A 305 -21.21 1.70 -6.06
C HIS A 305 -21.66 0.26 -5.81
N TRP A 306 -20.88 -0.72 -6.28
CA TRP A 306 -21.15 -2.14 -6.06
C TRP A 306 -21.21 -2.49 -4.56
N ILE A 307 -20.33 -1.92 -3.73
CA ILE A 307 -20.37 -2.13 -2.28
C ILE A 307 -21.66 -1.58 -1.68
N GLN A 308 -22.06 -0.36 -2.06
CA GLN A 308 -23.29 0.27 -1.54
C GLN A 308 -24.54 -0.55 -1.89
N GLU A 309 -24.57 -1.14 -3.09
CA GLU A 309 -25.68 -1.99 -3.53
C GLU A 309 -25.70 -3.36 -2.84
N LYS A 310 -24.52 -3.97 -2.62
CA LYS A 310 -24.42 -5.33 -2.06
C LYS A 310 -24.39 -5.39 -0.54
N PHE A 311 -23.95 -4.32 0.11
CA PHE A 311 -23.81 -4.21 1.56
C PHE A 311 -24.52 -2.96 2.09
N PRO A 312 -25.85 -2.81 1.87
CA PRO A 312 -26.58 -1.66 2.37
C PRO A 312 -26.57 -1.66 3.90
N VAL A 313 -26.26 -0.50 4.47
CA VAL A 313 -26.35 -0.28 5.93
C VAL A 313 -27.60 0.55 6.18
N ASP A 314 -28.53 0.02 6.97
CA ASP A 314 -29.69 0.78 7.40
C ASP A 314 -29.20 1.98 8.23
N ASN A 315 -29.48 3.20 7.74
CA ASN A 315 -29.11 4.46 8.41
C ASN A 315 -29.97 4.72 9.68
N GLY A 316 -30.53 3.70 10.30
CA GLY A 316 -31.37 3.82 11.48
C GLY A 316 -31.46 2.53 12.29
N GLY A 317 -30.78 2.51 13.44
CA GLY A 317 -31.12 1.61 14.55
C GLY A 317 -30.25 0.36 14.68
N VAL A 318 -29.79 0.12 15.90
CA VAL A 318 -29.13 -1.10 16.35
C VAL A 318 -29.99 -2.33 16.02
N GLY A 319 -29.47 -3.27 15.23
CA GLY A 319 -29.94 -4.66 15.22
C GLY A 319 -30.08 -5.30 13.84
N GLY A 320 -29.26 -6.34 13.60
CA GLY A 320 -29.53 -7.36 12.59
C GLY A 320 -28.43 -7.51 11.56
N ILE A 321 -27.59 -8.53 11.74
CA ILE A 321 -26.75 -9.08 10.67
C ILE A 321 -27.70 -9.52 9.54
N PRO A 322 -27.63 -8.97 8.31
CA PRO A 322 -28.36 -9.55 7.20
C PRO A 322 -27.78 -10.93 6.92
N ALA A 323 -28.63 -11.97 6.99
CA ALA A 323 -28.25 -13.32 6.60
C ALA A 323 -27.76 -13.31 5.15
N LEU A 324 -26.46 -13.52 4.97
CA LEU A 324 -25.80 -13.58 3.67
C LEU A 324 -26.33 -14.78 2.88
N LEU A 325 -26.87 -14.50 1.69
CA LEU A 325 -27.30 -15.52 0.73
C LEU A 325 -26.13 -16.46 0.37
N PRO A 326 -26.33 -17.79 0.30
CA PRO A 326 -25.32 -18.72 -0.16
C PRO A 326 -24.94 -18.48 -1.63
N LEU A 327 -23.69 -18.79 -1.98
CA LEU A 327 -23.22 -18.84 -3.37
C LEU A 327 -24.15 -19.75 -4.20
N GLU A 328 -24.72 -19.21 -5.28
CA GLU A 328 -25.28 -20.06 -6.33
C GLU A 328 -24.13 -20.81 -7.01
N THR A 329 -24.04 -22.11 -6.73
CA THR A 329 -23.26 -23.06 -7.51
C THR A 329 -24.03 -23.31 -8.81
N HIS A 330 -23.53 -22.78 -9.93
CA HIS A 330 -24.00 -23.19 -11.26
C HIS A 330 -23.70 -24.67 -11.46
N SER A 331 -24.68 -25.51 -11.12
CA SER A 331 -24.74 -26.90 -11.53
C SER A 331 -25.55 -26.98 -12.82
N ASN A 332 -24.89 -27.36 -13.90
CA ASN A 332 -25.55 -27.76 -15.15
C ASN A 332 -26.49 -28.94 -14.85
N GLN A 333 -27.80 -28.70 -14.84
CA GLN A 333 -28.79 -29.75 -15.00
C GLN A 333 -29.44 -29.66 -16.38
N GLN A 334 -29.24 -30.76 -17.10
CA GLN A 334 -29.88 -31.12 -18.34
C GLN A 334 -31.40 -31.04 -18.21
N GLY A 335 -32.01 -30.30 -19.14
CA GLY A 335 -33.45 -30.34 -19.38
C GLY A 335 -33.85 -31.71 -19.94
N SER A 336 -34.71 -32.38 -19.20
CA SER A 336 -35.47 -33.55 -19.61
C SER A 336 -36.59 -33.14 -20.57
N ASN A 337 -36.67 -33.80 -21.73
CA ASN A 337 -37.90 -33.88 -22.50
C ASN A 337 -38.12 -35.33 -22.94
N SER A 338 -39.33 -35.80 -22.69
CA SER A 338 -39.79 -37.18 -22.84
C SER A 338 -40.43 -37.41 -24.22
N ARG A 339 -40.14 -38.56 -24.86
CA ARG A 339 -41.16 -39.38 -25.56
C ARG A 339 -40.62 -40.72 -26.10
N LEU A 340 -41.13 -41.80 -25.51
CA LEU A 340 -41.68 -43.03 -26.11
C LEU A 340 -41.27 -43.43 -27.56
N GLN A 341 -40.58 -44.56 -27.72
CA GLN A 341 -41.08 -45.85 -28.27
C GLN A 341 -39.94 -46.70 -28.88
N GLY A 342 -39.93 -48.01 -28.55
CA GLY A 342 -39.73 -49.05 -29.57
C GLY A 342 -38.42 -49.86 -29.61
N LYS A 343 -38.49 -51.06 -29.01
CA LYS A 343 -38.06 -52.37 -29.55
C LYS A 343 -36.55 -52.74 -29.72
N ARG A 344 -36.28 -53.92 -29.14
CA ARG A 344 -35.41 -55.06 -29.55
C ARG A 344 -33.96 -55.12 -29.01
N THR A 345 -33.74 -56.17 -28.23
CA THR A 345 -32.51 -56.92 -27.89
C THR A 345 -32.02 -57.79 -29.08
N PRO A 346 -30.98 -58.64 -28.97
CA PRO A 346 -29.64 -58.52 -28.33
C PRO A 346 -28.48 -59.07 -29.23
N GLY A 347 -27.23 -58.97 -28.76
CA GLY A 347 -26.07 -59.76 -29.24
C GLY A 347 -24.76 -59.19 -28.67
N SER A 348 -24.07 -59.87 -27.74
CA SER A 348 -22.89 -60.75 -27.95
C SER A 348 -21.76 -60.00 -28.71
N THR A 349 -20.48 -59.99 -28.33
CA THR A 349 -19.61 -60.91 -27.58
C THR A 349 -18.22 -60.24 -27.58
N ASN A 350 -17.38 -60.52 -26.55
CA ASN A 350 -15.94 -60.83 -26.56
C ASN A 350 -14.99 -60.13 -27.57
N GLU A 351 -13.71 -59.85 -27.35
CA GLU A 351 -12.67 -60.13 -26.35
C GLU A 351 -11.40 -59.47 -26.92
N ASN A 352 -10.41 -59.16 -26.07
CA ASN A 352 -8.96 -59.23 -26.36
C ASN A 352 -8.39 -58.28 -27.45
N ASP A 353 -7.14 -57.83 -27.46
CA ASP A 353 -5.96 -57.92 -26.60
C ASP A 353 -4.93 -56.90 -27.15
N SER A 354 -3.80 -56.81 -26.46
CA SER A 354 -2.47 -56.41 -27.00
C SER A 354 -2.12 -54.92 -27.14
N SER A 355 -1.26 -54.50 -26.20
CA SER A 355 -0.09 -53.65 -26.49
C SER A 355 0.88 -54.35 -27.46
N PRO A 356 1.81 -53.61 -28.11
CA PRO A 356 3.18 -53.66 -27.62
C PRO A 356 3.96 -52.33 -27.72
N ALA A 357 5.11 -52.33 -27.06
CA ALA A 357 6.07 -51.24 -26.91
C ALA A 357 7.10 -51.11 -28.06
N SER A 358 7.94 -50.05 -27.95
CA SER A 358 9.21 -49.70 -28.63
C SER A 358 9.09 -48.51 -29.60
N SER A 359 10.02 -47.56 -29.74
CA SER A 359 11.29 -47.20 -29.10
C SER A 359 11.78 -45.84 -29.67
N ASN A 360 12.52 -45.08 -28.86
CA ASN A 360 13.52 -44.02 -29.13
C ASN A 360 13.69 -43.43 -30.55
N VAL A 361 13.71 -42.08 -30.65
CA VAL A 361 14.75 -41.31 -31.36
C VAL A 361 14.98 -39.95 -30.67
N SER A 362 16.24 -39.66 -30.38
CA SER A 362 16.79 -38.40 -29.87
C SER A 362 17.00 -37.38 -31.00
N SER A 363 16.87 -36.07 -30.70
CA SER A 363 17.70 -35.05 -31.35
C SER A 363 17.84 -33.81 -30.47
N ALA A 364 19.10 -33.55 -30.11
CA ALA A 364 19.57 -32.32 -29.48
C ALA A 364 20.04 -31.35 -30.57
N ALA A 365 19.86 -30.04 -30.34
CA ALA A 365 20.53 -28.99 -31.08
C ALA A 365 21.02 -27.89 -30.12
N HIS A 366 22.34 -27.86 -29.89
CA HIS A 366 23.12 -26.64 -29.64
C HIS A 366 23.16 -25.83 -30.96
N SER A 367 23.42 -24.53 -31.09
CA SER A 367 24.10 -23.52 -30.28
C SER A 367 23.92 -22.16 -31.01
N PHE A 368 24.09 -21.02 -30.32
CA PHE A 368 25.10 -19.99 -30.62
C PHE A 368 24.73 -18.60 -30.08
N SER A 369 25.74 -18.00 -29.45
CA SER A 369 25.86 -16.70 -28.80
C SER A 369 25.86 -15.50 -29.75
N SER A 370 25.52 -14.31 -29.24
CA SER A 370 26.34 -13.10 -29.46
C SER A 370 25.92 -11.95 -28.54
N SER A 371 26.88 -11.50 -27.74
CA SER A 371 26.91 -10.19 -27.06
C SER A 371 27.36 -9.10 -28.04
N PRO A 372 27.12 -7.81 -27.73
CA PRO A 372 28.01 -6.74 -28.15
C PRO A 372 28.62 -6.01 -26.95
N GLN A 373 29.95 -6.04 -26.86
CA GLN A 373 30.77 -5.00 -26.23
C GLN A 373 31.38 -4.13 -27.34
N HIS A 374 31.37 -2.82 -27.18
CA HIS A 374 32.31 -1.79 -27.70
C HIS A 374 31.77 -0.45 -27.13
N SER A 375 32.54 0.54 -26.69
CA SER A 375 33.99 0.78 -26.66
C SER A 375 34.22 2.07 -25.86
N SER A 376 35.29 2.08 -25.07
CA SER A 376 35.84 3.25 -24.38
C SER A 376 36.46 4.24 -25.37
N CYS A 377 36.29 5.53 -25.14
CA CYS A 377 37.12 6.59 -25.71
C CYS A 377 37.61 7.48 -24.57
N SER A 378 38.92 7.50 -24.40
CA SER A 378 39.66 8.44 -23.56
C SER A 378 40.39 9.43 -24.48
N SER A 379 40.29 10.71 -24.17
CA SER A 379 41.25 11.71 -24.64
C SER A 379 41.57 12.69 -23.52
N VAL A 380 42.87 12.75 -23.24
CA VAL A 380 43.61 13.57 -22.29
C VAL A 380 43.73 15.01 -22.82
N GLY A 381 43.81 15.98 -21.90
CA GLY A 381 44.15 17.38 -22.20
C GLY A 381 44.25 18.19 -20.91
N SER A 382 45.49 18.43 -20.48
CA SER A 382 45.93 19.02 -19.21
C SER A 382 46.01 20.56 -19.25
N ASP A 383 46.33 21.11 -18.06
CA ASP A 383 46.96 22.42 -17.75
C ASP A 383 46.01 23.56 -17.31
N THR A 384 45.86 23.79 -15.99
CA THR A 384 46.61 24.72 -15.06
C THR A 384 46.29 26.22 -15.35
N VAL A 385 45.91 27.09 -14.40
CA VAL A 385 46.68 27.66 -13.28
C VAL A 385 45.77 28.57 -12.38
N SER A 386 45.97 28.48 -11.06
CA SER A 386 45.93 29.51 -9.97
C SER A 386 44.83 30.58 -9.83
N GLY A 387 44.39 30.82 -8.58
CA GLY A 387 43.76 32.08 -8.18
C GLY A 387 43.06 32.11 -6.81
N THR A 388 43.84 32.37 -5.76
CA THR A 388 43.50 32.63 -4.35
C THR A 388 42.49 33.79 -4.13
N ALA A 389 41.63 33.73 -3.09
CA ALA A 389 41.47 34.78 -2.05
C ALA A 389 40.19 34.65 -1.17
N CYS A 390 40.38 35.04 0.10
CA CYS A 390 39.47 35.09 1.25
C CYS A 390 38.31 36.12 1.18
N LEU A 391 37.36 35.99 2.14
CA LEU A 391 36.68 37.03 2.98
C LEU A 391 35.36 36.38 3.49
N VAL A 392 35.06 36.11 4.78
CA VAL A 392 35.10 36.86 6.06
C VAL A 392 34.40 38.22 6.03
N HIS A 393 33.24 38.27 6.72
CA HIS A 393 32.52 39.37 7.40
C HIS A 393 31.01 39.27 7.12
N CYS A 394 30.07 39.41 8.07
CA CYS A 394 30.07 39.79 9.49
C CYS A 394 29.05 38.92 10.25
#